data_AF-A0A433UGC8-F1
#
_entry.id   AF-A0A433UGC8-F1
#
_cell.length_a   1.000
_cell.length_b   1.000
_cell.length_c   1.000
_cell.angle_alpha   90.00
_cell.angle_beta   90.00
_cell.angle_gamma   90.00
#
_symmetry.space_group_name_H-M   'P 1'
#
loop_
_entity.id
_entity.type
_entity.pdbx_description
1 polymer ?
#
loop_
_entity_poly.entity_id
_entity_poly.type
_entity_poly.pdbx_seq_one_letter_code
_entity_poly.pdbx_strand_id
1 'polypeptide(L)'
;MKEKLEIRVPFDYPPLLMEALAEVRATSLCNMFNYACVILTFQDLGYGLQADWLEQNIDRYVEILADFSQWLKANPRPFRESLAQRVARETGLELIVE
;
A
#
# COMPACT_ATOMS: atom_id res chain seq x y z
N MET A 1 -6.64 -4.31 33.12
CA MET A 1 -6.67 -2.97 32.48
C MET A 1 -6.38 -3.18 31.01
N LYS A 2 -7.23 -2.67 30.12
CA LYS A 2 -7.03 -2.80 28.67
C LYS A 2 -5.91 -1.83 28.28
N GLU A 3 -4.73 -2.35 27.98
CA GLU A 3 -3.67 -1.57 27.35
C GLU A 3 -4.16 -1.19 25.96
N LYS A 4 -4.61 0.06 25.84
CA LYS A 4 -4.92 0.70 24.58
C LYS A 4 -3.58 0.92 23.90
N LEU A 5 -3.20 0.03 22.98
CA LEU A 5 -2.10 0.27 22.07
C LEU A 5 -2.47 1.50 21.22
N GLU A 6 -2.11 2.68 21.71
CA GLU A 6 -2.03 3.89 20.89
C GLU A 6 -0.84 3.70 19.97
N ILE A 7 -1.10 3.07 18.84
CA ILE A 7 -0.23 3.14 17.67
C ILE A 7 -0.09 4.64 17.39
N ARG A 8 1.07 5.23 17.70
CA ARG A 8 1.46 6.53 17.14
C ARG A 8 1.28 6.38 15.64
N VAL A 9 0.27 7.02 15.06
CA VAL A 9 0.10 7.13 13.61
C VAL A 9 1.01 8.29 13.21
N PRO A 10 2.24 8.06 12.73
CA PRO A 10 3.04 9.16 12.23
C PRO A 10 2.51 9.42 10.82
N PHE A 11 2.01 10.64 10.58
CA PHE A 11 1.53 11.14 9.30
C PHE A 11 0.11 10.67 8.89
N ASP A 12 -0.71 11.64 8.46
CA ASP A 12 -2.04 11.41 7.87
C ASP A 12 -1.89 10.78 6.48
N TYR A 13 -1.40 9.54 6.43
CA TYR A 13 -1.42 8.73 5.22
C TYR A 13 -2.88 8.38 4.87
N PRO A 14 -3.25 8.38 3.58
CA PRO A 14 -4.53 7.85 3.18
C PRO A 14 -4.62 6.39 3.65
N PRO A 15 -5.83 5.92 3.99
CA PRO A 15 -6.03 4.52 4.34
C PRO A 15 -5.42 3.61 3.28
N LEU A 16 -4.82 2.50 3.73
CA LEU A 16 -4.23 1.47 2.87
C LEU A 16 -3.03 1.92 2.02
N LEU A 17 -2.41 3.08 2.28
CA LEU A 17 -1.24 3.50 1.50
C LEU A 17 -0.12 2.43 1.48
N MET A 18 0.21 1.88 2.65
CA MET A 18 1.30 0.90 2.76
C MET A 18 0.95 -0.43 2.09
N GLU A 19 -0.31 -0.87 2.20
CA GLU A 19 -0.88 -1.99 1.46
C GLU A 19 -0.76 -1.78 -0.05
N ALA A 20 -1.21 -0.63 -0.54
CA ALA A 20 -1.19 -0.29 -1.96
C ALA A 20 0.24 -0.27 -2.50
N LEU A 21 1.19 0.34 -1.77
CA LEU A 21 2.61 0.32 -2.12
C LEU A 21 3.17 -1.11 -2.18
N ALA A 22 2.76 -1.99 -1.27
CA ALA A 22 3.14 -3.40 -1.30
C ALA A 22 2.59 -4.11 -2.53
N GLU A 23 1.37 -3.79 -2.94
CA GLU A 23 0.74 -4.36 -4.13
C GLU A 23 1.41 -3.88 -5.41
N VAL A 24 1.68 -2.58 -5.57
CA VAL A 24 2.47 -2.06 -6.70
C VAL A 24 3.82 -2.76 -6.77
N ARG A 25 4.51 -2.94 -5.63
CA ARG A 25 5.80 -3.64 -5.60
C ARG A 25 5.68 -5.10 -6.04
N ALA A 26 4.57 -5.77 -5.71
CA ALA A 26 4.32 -7.15 -6.11
C ALA A 26 4.01 -7.29 -7.61
N THR A 27 3.34 -6.30 -8.22
CA THR A 27 3.01 -6.35 -9.66
C THR A 27 4.24 -6.41 -10.58
N SER A 28 5.40 -5.93 -10.10
CA SER A 28 6.61 -5.77 -10.91
C SER A 28 6.42 -4.89 -12.16
N LEU A 29 5.33 -4.12 -12.24
CA LEU A 29 5.07 -3.17 -13.34
C LEU A 29 6.04 -1.98 -13.30
N CYS A 30 6.55 -1.66 -12.10
CA CYS A 30 7.56 -0.64 -11.91
C CYS A 30 8.97 -1.21 -11.99
N ASN A 31 9.61 -1.07 -13.16
CA ASN A 31 11.05 -1.34 -13.34
C ASN A 31 11.90 -0.58 -12.31
N MET A 32 11.49 0.65 -12.00
CA MET A 32 12.04 1.45 -10.90
C MET A 32 10.87 1.92 -10.04
N PHE A 33 10.97 1.71 -8.73
CA PHE A 33 9.95 2.08 -7.75
C PHE A 33 9.97 3.59 -7.46
N ASN A 34 9.89 4.41 -8.50
CA ASN A 34 9.85 5.87 -8.44
C ASN A 34 8.41 6.39 -8.39
N TYR A 35 8.26 7.66 -8.02
CA TYR A 35 6.94 8.25 -7.77
C TYR A 35 6.02 8.14 -9.00
N ALA A 36 6.53 8.44 -10.20
CA ALA A 36 5.73 8.47 -11.42
C ALA A 36 5.14 7.10 -11.74
N CYS A 37 5.95 6.04 -11.62
CA CYS A 37 5.46 4.70 -11.84
C CYS A 37 4.45 4.26 -10.77
N VAL A 38 4.70 4.59 -9.50
CA VAL A 38 3.78 4.24 -8.41
C VAL A 38 2.43 4.93 -8.58
N ILE A 39 2.39 6.22 -8.94
CA ILE A 39 1.14 6.95 -9.20
C ILE A 39 0.34 6.31 -10.33
N LEU A 40 0.99 6.02 -11.46
CA LEU A 40 0.32 5.38 -12.60
C LEU A 40 -0.22 3.99 -12.23
N THR A 41 0.59 3.18 -11.54
CA THR A 41 0.16 1.84 -11.12
C THR A 41 -0.96 1.91 -10.08
N PHE A 42 -0.98 2.92 -9.20
CA PHE A 42 -2.11 3.16 -8.31
C PHE A 42 -3.39 3.45 -9.08
N GLN A 43 -3.33 4.28 -10.11
CA GLN A 43 -4.50 4.56 -10.95
C GLN A 43 -5.00 3.29 -11.64
N ASP A 44 -4.09 2.49 -12.21
CA ASP A 44 -4.42 1.23 -12.88
C ASP A 44 -5.04 0.19 -11.94
N LEU A 45 -4.62 0.17 -10.67
CA LEU A 45 -5.14 -0.74 -9.64
C LEU A 45 -6.39 -0.21 -8.92
N GLY A 46 -6.88 0.99 -9.27
CA GLY A 46 -8.05 1.61 -8.63
C GLY A 46 -7.76 2.30 -7.29
N TYR A 47 -6.49 2.49 -6.92
CA TYR A 47 -6.03 3.25 -5.76
C TYR A 47 -5.99 4.77 -6.04
N GLY A 48 -7.06 5.33 -6.60
CA GLY A 48 -7.12 6.73 -7.03
C GLY A 48 -6.86 7.72 -5.89
N LEU A 49 -7.42 7.47 -4.69
CA LEU A 49 -7.18 8.32 -3.51
C LEU A 49 -5.69 8.37 -3.13
N GLN A 50 -5.01 7.23 -3.21
CA GLN A 50 -3.58 7.13 -2.89
C GLN A 50 -2.75 7.79 -3.98
N ALA A 51 -3.14 7.67 -5.26
CA ALA A 51 -2.49 8.36 -6.37
C ALA A 51 -2.56 9.89 -6.21
N ASP A 52 -3.76 10.43 -6.00
CA ASP A 52 -3.99 11.87 -5.84
C ASP A 52 -3.24 12.43 -4.63
N TRP A 53 -3.25 11.68 -3.50
CA TRP A 53 -2.52 12.09 -2.31
C TRP A 53 -1.00 12.05 -2.53
N LEU A 54 -0.49 11.04 -3.23
CA LEU A 54 0.94 10.91 -3.51
C LEU A 54 1.43 11.99 -4.47
N GLU A 55 0.61 12.38 -5.44
CA GLU A 55 0.88 13.50 -6.34
C GLU A 55 1.02 14.82 -5.55
N GLN A 56 0.15 15.04 -4.55
CA GLN A 56 0.20 16.22 -3.67
C GLN A 56 1.37 16.21 -2.67
N ASN A 57 1.98 15.05 -2.42
CA ASN A 57 3.04 14.86 -1.41
C ASN A 57 4.33 14.29 -2.03
N ILE A 58 4.62 14.61 -3.29
CA ILE A 58 5.76 14.09 -4.04
C ILE A 58 7.12 14.40 -3.40
N ASP A 59 7.24 15.57 -2.78
CA ASP A 59 8.42 16.03 -2.03
C ASP A 59 8.75 15.11 -0.86
N ARG A 60 7.76 14.37 -0.36
CA ARG A 60 7.87 13.45 0.76
C ARG A 60 8.06 11.99 0.33
N TYR A 61 8.18 11.72 -0.97
CA TYR A 61 8.24 10.35 -1.49
C TYR A 61 9.36 9.51 -0.87
N VAL A 62 10.53 10.11 -0.62
CA VAL A 62 11.67 9.42 0.03
C VAL A 62 11.35 9.03 1.48
N GLU A 63 10.68 9.90 2.23
CA GLU A 63 10.25 9.62 3.61
C GLU A 63 9.20 8.48 3.62
N ILE A 64 8.23 8.54 2.70
CA ILE A 64 7.21 7.52 2.53
C ILE A 64 7.84 6.15 2.24
N LEU A 65 8.87 6.10 1.39
CA LEU A 65 9.60 4.86 1.12
C LEU A 65 10.38 4.34 2.33
N ALA A 66 10.91 5.21 3.18
CA ALA A 66 11.57 4.81 4.42
C ALA A 66 10.56 4.18 5.40
N ASP A 67 9.40 4.82 5.58
CA ASP A 67 8.31 4.31 6.40
C ASP A 67 7.75 3.00 5.85
N PHE A 68 7.58 2.90 4.53
CA PHE A 68 7.16 1.68 3.85
C PHE A 68 8.16 0.53 4.09
N SER A 69 9.46 0.81 4.01
CA SER A 69 10.49 -0.18 4.32
C SER A 69 10.42 -0.67 5.76
N GLN A 70 10.16 0.22 6.72
CA GLN A 70 9.95 -0.15 8.11
C GLN A 70 8.67 -0.97 8.30
N TRP A 71 7.58 -0.55 7.66
CA TRP A 71 6.30 -1.24 7.71
C TRP A 71 6.39 -2.66 7.14
N LEU A 72 7.16 -2.88 6.06
CA LEU A 72 7.40 -4.22 5.50
C LEU A 72 8.13 -5.16 6.47
N LYS A 73 9.05 -4.63 7.28
CA LYS A 73 9.73 -5.42 8.32
C LYS A 73 8.77 -5.85 9.42
N ALA A 74 7.83 -4.98 9.78
CA ALA A 74 6.81 -5.26 10.78
C ALA A 74 5.66 -6.15 10.24
N ASN A 75 5.44 -6.13 8.92
CA ASN A 75 4.38 -6.85 8.23
C ASN A 75 4.96 -7.74 7.13
N PRO A 76 5.68 -8.82 7.47
CA PRO A 76 6.22 -9.75 6.49
C PRO A 76 5.07 -10.45 5.76
N ARG A 77 4.64 -9.91 4.63
CA ARG A 77 3.60 -10.51 3.80
C ARG A 77 4.18 -11.64 2.96
N PRO A 78 3.43 -12.74 2.73
CA PRO A 78 3.68 -13.56 1.56
C PRO A 78 3.34 -12.69 0.34
N PHE A 79 4.36 -12.19 -0.36
CA PHE A 79 4.25 -11.28 -1.53
C PHE A 79 3.51 -11.88 -2.74
N ARG A 80 2.77 -12.97 -2.57
CA ARG A 80 1.98 -13.65 -3.60
C ARG A 80 0.47 -13.41 -3.46
N GLU A 81 0.02 -12.72 -2.41
CA GLU A 81 -1.40 -12.46 -2.18
C GLU A 81 -1.71 -10.95 -2.25
N SER A 82 -2.58 -10.56 -3.19
CA SER A 82 -3.16 -9.22 -3.31
C SER A 82 -4.07 -8.87 -2.14
N LEU A 83 -4.35 -7.58 -1.92
CA LEU A 83 -5.33 -7.17 -0.91
C LEU A 83 -6.70 -7.77 -1.18
N ALA A 84 -7.11 -7.80 -2.44
CA ALA A 84 -8.38 -8.37 -2.86
C ALA A 84 -8.47 -9.87 -2.52
N GLN A 85 -7.42 -10.65 -2.78
CA GLN A 85 -7.35 -12.08 -2.39
C GLN A 85 -7.45 -12.27 -0.87
N ARG A 86 -6.81 -11.40 -0.09
CA ARG A 86 -6.90 -11.45 1.36
C ARG A 86 -8.32 -11.14 1.85
N VAL A 87 -8.93 -10.07 1.34
CA VAL A 87 -10.31 -9.70 1.69
C VAL A 87 -11.24 -10.85 1.33
N ALA A 88 -11.11 -11.42 0.13
CA ALA A 88 -11.84 -12.60 -0.30
C ALA A 88 -11.71 -13.76 0.70
N ARG A 89 -10.48 -14.11 1.10
CA ARG A 89 -10.25 -15.15 2.12
C ARG A 89 -10.87 -14.82 3.48
N GLU A 90 -10.70 -13.59 3.97
CA GLU A 90 -11.16 -13.19 5.32
C GLU A 90 -12.70 -13.04 5.40
N THR A 91 -13.35 -12.75 4.27
CA THR A 91 -14.80 -12.51 4.21
C THR A 91 -15.58 -13.68 3.63
N GLY A 92 -14.89 -14.67 3.04
CA GLY A 92 -15.51 -15.78 2.30
C GLY A 92 -16.07 -15.35 0.94
N LEU A 93 -15.69 -14.18 0.43
CA LEU A 93 -16.03 -13.73 -0.92
C LEU A 93 -15.16 -14.44 -1.95
N GLU A 94 -15.72 -14.71 -3.13
CA GLU A 94 -14.95 -15.25 -4.25
C GLU A 94 -14.32 -14.11 -5.07
N LEU A 95 -13.05 -14.29 -5.44
CA LEU A 95 -12.38 -13.36 -6.34
C LEU A 95 -12.73 -13.71 -7.78
N ILE A 96 -13.44 -12.84 -8.49
CA ILE A 96 -13.67 -13.00 -9.93
C ILE A 96 -12.46 -12.40 -10.65
N VAL A 97 -11.72 -13.24 -11.38
CA VAL A 97 -10.64 -12.81 -12.27
C VAL A 97 -11.19 -12.88 -13.68
N GLU A 98 -11.28 -11.75 -14.36
CA GLU A 98 -11.66 -11.68 -15.79
C GLU A 98 -10.51 -12.09 -16.71
#